data_AF-A0A8H8SI58-F1
#
_entry.id   AF-A0A8H8SI58-F1
#
_cell.length_a   1.000
_cell.length_b   1.000
_cell.length_c   1.000
_cell.angle_alpha   90.00
_cell.angle_beta   90.00
_cell.angle_gamma   90.00
#
_symmetry.space_group_name_H-M   'P 1'
#
loop_
_entity.id
_entity.type
_entity.pdbx_description
1 polymer ?
#
loop_
_entity_poly.entity_id
_entity_poly.type
_entity_poly.pdbx_seq_one_letter_code
_entity_poly.pdbx_strand_id
1 'polypeptide(L)'
;MSSKINKVIASPNPAQAGQTPDDEVDSGEEESNTRNDKLLHELVHSQLLNNTQAFDPSRGSAKRSRVVAGRLAELADNAKVGQGALSLVAKEQARHAQRVRIGLREKAKQREAKALEEAKTLGNYHPTIKRNFNSSVSNTGKNEEREGSRWA
;
A
#
# COMPACT_ATOMS: atom_id res chain seq x y z
N MET A 1 47.00 30.37 -32.25
CA MET A 1 46.15 30.68 -33.42
C MET A 1 44.72 30.71 -32.95
N SER A 2 44.08 31.86 -33.15
CA SER A 2 42.84 32.28 -32.48
C SER A 2 41.59 31.63 -33.09
N SER A 3 40.59 31.49 -32.23
CA SER A 3 39.29 30.86 -32.36
C SER A 3 38.37 31.50 -33.41
N LYS A 4 37.61 30.67 -34.13
CA LYS A 4 36.34 31.02 -34.80
C LYS A 4 35.55 29.74 -35.09
N ILE A 5 34.68 29.35 -34.16
CA ILE A 5 33.62 28.38 -34.41
C ILE A 5 32.35 29.20 -34.59
N ASN A 6 31.85 29.27 -35.81
CA ASN A 6 30.61 29.96 -36.16
C ASN A 6 29.43 29.20 -35.54
N LYS A 7 28.75 29.81 -34.56
CA LYS A 7 27.41 29.38 -34.12
C LYS A 7 26.43 29.70 -35.25
N VAL A 8 26.04 28.69 -36.02
CA VAL A 8 24.86 28.74 -36.87
C VAL A 8 23.65 28.57 -35.96
N ILE A 9 23.06 29.69 -35.56
CA ILE A 9 21.72 29.72 -34.96
C ILE A 9 20.75 29.48 -36.12
N ALA A 10 20.24 28.25 -36.23
CA ALA A 10 19.07 27.96 -37.03
C ALA A 10 17.86 28.49 -36.27
N SER A 11 17.18 29.50 -36.84
CA SER A 11 15.91 30.00 -36.34
C SER A 11 14.86 28.89 -36.37
N PRO A 12 14.15 28.58 -35.27
CA PRO A 12 12.98 27.71 -35.35
C PRO A 12 11.83 28.51 -35.95
N ASN A 13 11.42 28.14 -37.15
CA ASN A 13 10.16 28.56 -37.75
C ASN A 13 9.02 27.86 -36.98
N PRO A 14 8.10 28.57 -36.30
CA PRO A 14 6.99 27.94 -35.58
C PRO A 14 5.83 27.68 -36.56
N ALA A 15 6.07 26.80 -37.53
CA ALA A 15 5.01 26.31 -38.41
C ALA A 15 5.34 24.86 -38.74
N GLN A 16 4.43 23.96 -38.39
CA GLN A 16 4.51 22.49 -38.50
C GLN A 16 5.13 21.79 -37.28
N ALA A 17 4.42 21.83 -36.16
CA ALA A 17 4.39 20.68 -35.25
C ALA A 17 3.58 19.58 -35.96
N GLY A 18 4.25 18.83 -36.82
CA GLY A 18 3.74 17.58 -37.36
C GLY A 18 3.65 16.56 -36.24
N GLN A 19 2.47 15.98 -36.06
CA GLN A 19 2.29 14.77 -35.28
C GLN A 19 3.23 13.70 -35.82
N THR A 20 4.15 13.24 -34.98
CA THR A 20 4.99 12.07 -35.25
C THR A 20 4.14 10.81 -35.11
N PRO A 21 4.24 9.84 -36.04
CA PRO A 21 3.53 8.56 -35.93
C PRO A 21 4.02 7.67 -34.78
N ASP A 22 5.08 8.10 -34.08
CA ASP A 22 5.63 7.42 -32.91
C ASP A 22 4.79 7.62 -31.63
N ASP A 23 3.95 8.67 -31.56
CA ASP A 23 3.14 8.96 -30.36
C ASP A 23 1.98 7.97 -30.15
N GLU A 24 1.43 7.38 -31.22
CA GLU A 24 0.32 6.39 -31.12
C GLU A 24 0.80 5.01 -30.67
N VAL A 25 2.01 4.61 -31.06
CA VAL A 25 2.60 3.31 -30.68
C VAL A 25 3.05 3.33 -29.21
N ASP A 26 3.67 4.44 -28.80
CA ASP A 26 4.11 4.67 -27.42
C ASP A 26 2.90 4.69 -26.45
N SER A 27 1.80 5.35 -26.85
CA SER A 27 0.56 5.38 -26.06
C SER A 27 -0.02 3.97 -25.82
N GLY A 28 0.05 3.08 -26.81
CA GLY A 28 -0.43 1.69 -26.67
C GLY A 28 0.45 0.85 -25.74
N GLU A 29 1.76 1.06 -25.77
CA GLU A 29 2.71 0.41 -24.88
C GLU A 29 2.59 0.93 -23.44
N GLU A 30 2.42 2.23 -23.24
CA GLU A 30 2.14 2.82 -21.93
C GLU A 30 0.85 2.30 -21.31
N GLU A 31 -0.25 2.21 -22.08
CA GLU A 31 -1.49 1.63 -21.60
C GLU A 31 -1.33 0.16 -21.19
N SER A 32 -0.62 -0.63 -21.99
CA SER A 32 -0.32 -2.03 -21.69
C SER A 32 0.54 -2.16 -20.43
N ASN A 33 1.56 -1.33 -20.30
CA ASN A 33 2.45 -1.29 -19.13
C ASN A 33 1.68 -0.90 -17.87
N THR A 34 0.80 0.10 -17.91
CA THR A 34 -0.02 0.47 -16.75
C THR A 34 -1.01 -0.64 -16.35
N ARG A 35 -1.55 -1.40 -17.31
CA ARG A 35 -2.38 -2.58 -17.02
C ARG A 35 -1.55 -3.70 -16.39
N ASN A 36 -0.37 -3.96 -16.91
CA ASN A 36 0.55 -4.97 -16.38
C ASN A 36 1.03 -4.61 -14.98
N ASP A 37 1.33 -3.34 -14.71
CA ASP A 37 1.71 -2.85 -13.38
C ASP A 37 0.57 -2.99 -12.37
N LYS A 38 -0.67 -2.71 -12.79
CA LYS A 38 -1.87 -2.96 -11.96
C LYS A 38 -2.01 -4.45 -11.62
N LEU A 39 -1.88 -5.31 -12.62
CA LEU A 39 -1.94 -6.76 -12.43
C LEU A 39 -0.79 -7.26 -11.53
N LEU A 40 0.42 -6.74 -11.71
CA LEU A 40 1.57 -7.05 -10.86
C LEU A 40 1.31 -6.63 -9.42
N HIS A 41 0.81 -5.40 -9.21
CA HIS A 41 0.45 -4.88 -7.90
C HIS A 41 -0.61 -5.76 -7.23
N GLU A 42 -1.68 -6.12 -7.95
CA GLU A 42 -2.70 -7.05 -7.46
C GLU A 42 -2.12 -8.42 -7.10
N LEU A 43 -1.21 -8.97 -7.92
CA LEU A 43 -0.60 -10.27 -7.68
C LEU A 43 0.35 -10.27 -6.48
N VAL A 44 1.16 -9.22 -6.33
CA VAL A 44 2.08 -9.03 -5.20
C VAL A 44 1.31 -8.84 -3.89
N HIS A 45 0.21 -8.07 -3.91
CA HIS A 45 -0.55 -7.75 -2.70
C HIS A 45 -1.60 -8.79 -2.31
N SER A 46 -2.19 -9.50 -3.27
CA SER A 46 -3.14 -10.56 -2.99
C SER A 46 -2.46 -11.81 -2.41
N GLN A 47 -1.19 -12.06 -2.79
CA GLN A 47 -0.38 -13.22 -2.35
C GLN A 47 -1.15 -14.55 -2.41
N LEU A 48 -2.09 -14.68 -3.35
CA LEU A 48 -3.06 -15.78 -3.42
C LEU A 48 -2.39 -17.13 -3.69
N LEU A 49 -1.39 -17.13 -4.58
CA LEU A 49 -0.73 -18.34 -5.09
C LEU A 49 0.62 -18.61 -4.42
N ASN A 50 1.34 -17.55 -4.01
CA ASN A 50 2.58 -17.68 -3.26
C ASN A 50 2.30 -17.53 -1.76
N ASN A 51 1.92 -18.63 -1.08
CA ASN A 51 2.08 -18.62 0.36
C ASN A 51 2.41 -19.99 0.98
N THR A 52 3.71 -20.25 1.10
CA THR A 52 4.26 -21.26 2.03
C THR A 52 3.91 -20.95 3.49
N GLN A 53 3.55 -19.70 3.83
CA GLN A 53 3.24 -19.24 5.18
C GLN A 53 1.75 -19.34 5.56
N ALA A 54 0.82 -19.49 4.60
CA ALA A 54 -0.60 -19.78 4.88
C ALA A 54 -0.79 -21.23 5.33
N PHE A 55 0.08 -22.11 4.83
CA PHE A 55 0.17 -23.51 5.22
C PHE A 55 1.28 -23.77 6.24
N ASP A 56 1.82 -22.72 6.87
CA ASP A 56 2.74 -22.88 7.98
C ASP A 56 2.06 -23.72 9.07
N PRO A 57 2.53 -24.95 9.33
CA PRO A 57 1.89 -25.86 10.28
C PRO A 57 1.88 -25.28 11.70
N SER A 58 2.78 -24.33 12.00
CA SER A 58 2.81 -23.62 13.29
C SER A 58 1.59 -22.70 13.50
N ARG A 59 0.94 -22.26 12.41
CA ARG A 59 -0.27 -21.43 12.49
C ARG A 59 -1.48 -22.34 12.68
N GLY A 60 -2.16 -22.19 13.82
CA GLY A 60 -3.38 -22.94 14.13
C GLY A 60 -4.50 -22.77 13.08
N SER A 61 -5.35 -23.78 12.95
CA SER A 61 -6.41 -23.89 11.92
C SER A 61 -7.28 -22.63 11.79
N ALA A 62 -7.71 -22.04 12.91
CA ALA A 62 -8.52 -20.83 12.93
C ALA A 62 -7.82 -19.59 12.32
N LYS A 63 -6.49 -19.50 12.44
CA LYS A 63 -5.73 -18.41 11.81
C LYS A 63 -5.66 -18.62 10.30
N ARG A 64 -5.48 -19.87 9.86
CA ARG A 64 -5.44 -20.23 8.42
C ARG A 64 -6.77 -19.94 7.74
N SER A 65 -7.89 -20.41 8.32
CA SER A 65 -9.23 -20.16 7.78
C SER A 65 -9.54 -18.67 7.69
N ARG A 66 -9.15 -17.87 8.69
CA ARG A 66 -9.32 -16.41 8.66
C ARG A 66 -8.52 -15.74 7.56
N VAL A 67 -7.27 -16.17 7.32
CA VAL A 67 -6.45 -15.62 6.22
C VAL A 67 -7.06 -15.94 4.87
N VAL A 68 -7.53 -17.18 4.66
CA VAL A 68 -8.22 -17.59 3.43
C VAL A 68 -9.51 -16.78 3.24
N ALA A 69 -10.33 -16.65 4.28
CA ALA A 69 -11.56 -15.86 4.22
C ALA A 69 -11.29 -14.37 3.92
N GLY A 70 -10.22 -13.80 4.48
CA GLY A 70 -9.82 -12.42 4.23
C GLY A 70 -9.46 -12.21 2.76
N ARG A 71 -8.72 -13.14 2.15
CA ARG A 71 -8.33 -13.09 0.74
C ARG A 71 -9.51 -13.29 -0.20
N LEU A 72 -10.44 -14.19 0.14
CA LEU A 72 -11.70 -14.34 -0.61
C LEU A 72 -12.51 -13.04 -0.60
N ALA A 73 -12.50 -12.30 0.52
CA ALA A 73 -13.15 -11.00 0.58
C ALA A 73 -12.46 -9.94 -0.30
N GLU A 74 -11.15 -10.03 -0.52
CA GLU A 74 -10.41 -9.16 -1.46
C GLU A 74 -10.77 -9.49 -2.92
N LEU A 75 -10.84 -10.77 -3.29
CA LEU A 75 -11.24 -11.21 -4.63
C LEU A 75 -12.68 -10.84 -4.99
N ALA A 76 -13.56 -10.78 -3.99
CA ALA A 76 -14.95 -10.37 -4.16
C ALA A 76 -15.12 -8.84 -4.08
N ASP A 77 -14.04 -8.06 -4.17
CA ASP A 77 -14.01 -6.58 -4.05
C ASP A 77 -14.64 -6.02 -2.77
N ASN A 78 -14.82 -6.85 -1.74
CA ASN A 78 -15.39 -6.45 -0.45
C ASN A 78 -14.35 -5.86 0.52
N ALA A 79 -13.08 -5.92 0.16
CA ALA A 79 -11.97 -5.35 0.91
C ALA A 79 -10.81 -4.96 -0.02
N LYS A 80 -10.02 -3.95 0.36
CA LYS A 80 -8.81 -3.59 -0.38
C LYS A 80 -7.80 -4.73 -0.37
N VAL A 81 -7.13 -4.94 -1.50
CA VAL A 81 -6.07 -5.95 -1.65
C VAL A 81 -5.05 -5.83 -0.51
N GLY A 82 -4.74 -6.95 0.14
CA GLY A 82 -3.85 -7.04 1.30
C GLY A 82 -4.44 -6.58 2.64
N GLN A 83 -5.68 -6.09 2.69
CA GLN A 83 -6.35 -5.62 3.91
C GLN A 83 -7.58 -6.47 4.31
N GLY A 84 -7.89 -7.52 3.57
CA GLY A 84 -9.06 -8.36 3.77
C GLY A 84 -9.09 -9.01 5.14
N ALA A 85 -7.98 -9.62 5.57
CA ALA A 85 -7.90 -10.24 6.90
C ALA A 85 -8.09 -9.23 8.04
N LEU A 86 -7.54 -8.02 7.91
CA LEU A 86 -7.71 -6.93 8.88
C LEU A 86 -9.16 -6.43 8.90
N SER A 87 -9.79 -6.31 7.73
CA SER A 87 -11.20 -5.93 7.62
C SER A 87 -12.12 -6.94 8.32
N LEU A 88 -11.83 -8.24 8.22
CA LEU A 88 -12.58 -9.28 8.92
C LEU A 88 -12.40 -9.19 10.43
N VAL A 89 -11.16 -9.00 10.90
CA VAL A 89 -10.88 -8.81 12.33
C VAL A 89 -11.60 -7.56 12.86
N ALA A 90 -11.63 -6.47 12.11
CA ALA A 90 -12.36 -5.26 12.50
C ALA A 90 -13.88 -5.51 12.59
N LYS A 91 -14.45 -6.24 11.62
CA LYS A 91 -15.87 -6.67 11.63
C LYS A 91 -16.17 -7.57 12.82
N GLU A 92 -15.31 -8.54 13.14
CA GLU A 92 -15.43 -9.40 14.33
C GLU A 92 -15.39 -8.57 15.62
N GLN A 93 -14.41 -7.67 15.75
CA GLN A 93 -14.24 -6.82 16.93
C GLN A 93 -15.39 -5.83 17.13
N ALA A 94 -16.05 -5.40 16.07
CA ALA A 94 -17.22 -4.53 16.15
C ALA A 94 -18.41 -5.21 16.87
N ARG A 95 -18.47 -6.54 16.89
CA ARG A 95 -19.53 -7.31 17.59
C ARG A 95 -19.31 -7.39 19.10
N HIS A 96 -18.12 -7.05 19.59
CA HIS A 96 -17.80 -7.11 21.02
C HIS A 96 -18.21 -5.82 21.75
N ALA A 97 -18.49 -5.96 23.06
CA ALA A 97 -18.74 -4.82 23.93
C ALA A 97 -17.56 -3.84 23.95
N GLN A 98 -17.85 -2.55 24.17
CA GLN A 98 -16.85 -1.48 24.11
C GLN A 98 -15.63 -1.73 25.01
N ARG A 99 -15.85 -2.19 26.25
CA ARG A 99 -14.77 -2.50 27.20
C ARG A 99 -13.82 -3.58 26.66
N VAL A 100 -14.37 -4.62 26.04
CA VAL A 100 -13.59 -5.70 25.43
C VAL A 100 -12.82 -5.19 24.22
N ARG A 101 -13.44 -4.37 23.38
CA ARG A 101 -12.79 -3.76 22.22
C ARG A 101 -11.59 -2.89 22.60
N ILE A 102 -11.72 -2.09 23.67
CA ILE A 102 -10.61 -1.28 24.20
C ILE A 102 -9.49 -2.19 24.70
N GLY A 103 -9.80 -3.20 25.52
CA GLY A 103 -8.79 -4.13 26.03
C GLY A 103 -8.08 -4.92 24.93
N LEU A 104 -8.79 -5.31 23.87
CA LEU A 104 -8.18 -5.98 22.71
C LEU A 104 -7.20 -5.07 21.96
N ARG A 105 -7.56 -3.79 21.76
CA ARG A 105 -6.68 -2.81 21.10
C ARG A 105 -5.44 -2.51 21.94
N GLU A 106 -5.61 -2.35 23.24
CA GLU A 106 -4.50 -2.11 24.16
C GLU A 106 -3.54 -3.30 24.18
N LYS A 107 -4.08 -4.52 24.27
CA LYS A 107 -3.27 -5.75 24.21
C LYS A 107 -2.54 -5.92 22.87
N ALA A 108 -3.15 -5.51 21.77
CA ALA A 108 -2.49 -5.52 20.47
C ALA A 108 -1.28 -4.57 20.46
N LYS A 109 -1.45 -3.33 20.93
CA LYS A 109 -0.35 -2.36 21.06
C LYS A 109 0.78 -2.85 21.96
N GLN A 110 0.46 -3.48 23.09
CA GLN A 110 1.47 -4.04 23.99
C GLN A 110 2.31 -5.14 23.31
N ARG A 111 1.68 -6.01 22.51
CA ARG A 111 2.39 -7.04 21.74
C ARG A 111 3.31 -6.43 20.68
N GLU A 112 2.87 -5.37 20.01
CA GLU A 112 3.69 -4.66 19.03
C GLU A 112 4.90 -3.97 19.67
N ALA A 113 4.69 -3.30 20.80
CA ALA A 113 5.78 -2.68 21.57
C ALA A 113 6.81 -3.74 21.98
N LYS A 114 6.35 -4.89 22.48
CA LYS A 114 7.23 -6.00 22.84
C LYS A 114 8.01 -6.55 21.64
N ALA A 115 7.34 -6.76 20.51
CA ALA A 115 7.99 -7.24 19.29
C ALA A 115 9.03 -6.24 18.75
N LEU A 116 8.78 -4.94 18.91
CA LEU A 116 9.74 -3.89 18.57
C LEU A 116 10.96 -3.90 19.49
N GLU A 117 10.77 -4.09 20.79
CA GLU A 117 11.87 -4.22 21.74
C GLU A 117 12.70 -5.46 21.45
N GLU A 118 12.07 -6.61 21.21
CA GLU A 118 12.74 -7.85 20.80
C GLU A 118 13.51 -7.68 19.47
N ALA A 119 12.93 -6.99 18.49
CA ALA A 119 13.63 -6.72 17.23
C ALA A 119 14.85 -5.79 17.43
N LYS A 120 14.76 -4.82 18.34
CA LYS A 120 15.89 -3.93 18.69
C LYS A 120 16.99 -4.70 19.40
N THR A 121 16.67 -5.56 20.35
CA THR A 121 17.67 -6.34 21.10
C THR A 121 18.39 -7.34 20.18
N LEU A 122 17.68 -7.93 19.22
CA LEU A 122 18.24 -8.85 18.23
C LEU A 122 18.99 -8.15 17.08
N GLY A 123 18.99 -6.80 17.01
CA GLY A 123 19.61 -6.06 15.93
C GLY A 123 18.85 -6.09 14.59
N ASN A 124 17.63 -6.63 14.56
CA ASN A 124 16.78 -6.74 13.37
C ASN A 124 15.96 -5.47 13.10
N TYR A 125 16.07 -4.45 13.95
CA TYR A 125 15.33 -3.21 13.80
C TYR A 125 16.08 -2.20 12.92
N HIS A 126 15.44 -1.76 11.84
CA HIS A 126 15.90 -0.64 11.02
C HIS A 126 14.79 0.44 10.88
N PRO A 127 15.11 1.75 10.96
CA PRO A 127 14.12 2.83 10.90
C PRO A 127 13.21 2.80 9.66
N THR A 128 13.73 2.33 8.51
CA THR A 128 12.95 2.23 7.26
C THR A 128 11.84 1.16 7.34
N ILE A 129 11.95 0.20 8.26
CA ILE A 129 11.04 -0.94 8.44
C ILE A 129 10.02 -0.67 9.57
N LYS A 130 10.07 0.51 10.21
CA LYS A 130 9.14 0.92 11.28
C LYS A 130 7.66 0.72 10.93
N ARG A 131 7.30 0.89 9.65
CA ARG A 131 5.93 0.69 9.16
C ARG A 131 5.42 -0.74 9.35
N ASN A 132 6.30 -1.74 9.28
CA ASN A 132 5.92 -3.14 9.44
C ASN A 132 5.44 -3.45 10.85
N PHE A 133 5.94 -2.70 11.84
CA PHE A 133 5.56 -2.82 13.24
C PHE A 133 4.38 -1.93 13.65
N ASN A 134 3.99 -0.95 12.82
CA ASN A 134 2.92 0.02 13.10
C ASN A 134 1.57 -0.33 12.43
N SER A 135 1.49 -1.48 11.77
CA SER A 135 0.40 -1.79 10.82
C SER A 135 -1.00 -1.92 11.44
N SER A 136 -1.18 -1.91 12.77
CA SER A 136 -2.50 -2.12 13.39
C SER A 136 -3.29 -0.87 13.81
N VAL A 137 -2.74 0.36 13.76
CA VAL A 137 -3.37 1.49 14.51
C VAL A 137 -3.78 2.73 13.71
N SER A 138 -3.24 3.08 12.55
CA SER A 138 -3.52 4.43 11.99
C SER A 138 -4.14 4.43 10.60
N ASN A 139 -5.48 4.46 10.54
CA ASN A 139 -6.19 5.08 9.42
C ASN A 139 -7.43 5.89 9.85
N THR A 140 -7.45 6.37 11.09
CA THR A 140 -8.48 7.31 11.58
C THR A 140 -7.78 8.57 12.06
N GLY A 141 -7.68 9.60 11.22
CA GLY A 141 -7.09 10.88 11.63
C GLY A 141 -6.55 11.75 10.50
N LYS A 142 -7.35 12.03 9.48
CA LYS A 142 -7.25 13.27 8.72
C LYS A 142 -8.64 13.91 8.75
N ASN A 143 -9.02 14.43 9.91
CA ASN A 143 -10.15 15.35 9.98
C ASN A 143 -9.57 16.71 9.56
N GLU A 144 -9.90 17.15 8.35
CA GLU A 144 -9.79 18.56 7.95
C GLU A 144 -10.48 19.41 9.02
N GLU A 145 -9.69 20.21 9.73
CA GLU A 145 -10.20 21.38 10.45
C GLU A 145 -10.83 22.30 9.41
N ARG A 146 -12.15 22.20 9.25
CA ARG A 146 -12.92 23.18 8.50
C ARG A 146 -12.85 24.50 9.25
N GLU A 147 -12.09 25.44 8.69
CA GLU A 147 -12.10 26.85 9.05
C GLU A 147 -13.55 27.35 9.10
N GLY A 148 -14.05 27.55 10.32
CA GLY A 148 -15.39 28.02 10.60
C GLY A 148 -15.38 29.01 11.75
N SER A 149 -14.70 30.13 11.56
CA SER A 149 -14.80 31.30 12.45
C SER A 149 -14.41 32.55 11.67
N ARG A 150 -15.33 33.03 10.86
CA ARG A 150 -15.17 34.32 10.18
C ARG A 150 -16.49 35.02 9.91
N TRP A 151 -17.40 35.01 10.87
CA TRP A 151 -18.50 35.98 10.96
C TRP A 151 -18.70 36.32 12.44
N ALA A 152 -18.20 37.48 12.83
CA ALA A 152 -18.53 38.23 14.03
C ALA A 152 -18.81 39.67 13.57
#